data_AF-A0A395RNG8-F1
#
_entry.id   AF-A0A395RNG8-F1
#
_cell.length_a   1.000
_cell.length_b   1.000
_cell.length_c   1.000
_cell.angle_alpha   90.00
_cell.angle_beta   90.00
_cell.angle_gamma   90.00
#
_symmetry.space_group_name_H-M   'P 1'
#
loop_
_entity.id
_entity.type
_entity.pdbx_description
1 polymer ?
#
loop_
_entity_poly.entity_id
_entity_poly.type
_entity_poly.pdbx_seq_one_letter_code
_entity_poly.pdbx_strand_id
1 'polypeptide(L)'
;PESHKWCAADKPSRSVNELLANLRRTSINPSAASQSALPATAPSVPPAIREILQIPDTPAPAPRRQARQRFDGNGRRLPAGPPPPRSWVSRQSAGAAREASSIQSRLSSRGLEDTCLPGTYLPARGSLIDIVLQKLAYDWAFHRVYNQYHLYFVPNHLKAALIRYVGITSEDGISLSDLRIILLPPPDTYDEDELDSLTASNLEINYLDLSGSACRSIRLKDVSDLLFPVRDEEPATELQESWEASEAIPSPPRSLLPNLTHLSLALHPQQASSASWKHLLALSSRLTTLTHLSLAFWPDPCLTPRSRLATVSSPQGHRIPYGGTNLYSHAIDHDWSEALLILRTLSKSLYALEFLDLTGCCSWFYALMAETGHDFVNWADHWGKITELHLFTGWTPGPEALPSEKEKYAEAVRTARNVEKHIRTMRAGKGRFIVVERDNLDSI
;
A
#
# COMPACT_ATOMS: atom_id res chain seq x y z
N PRO A 1 56.29 -30.16 -15.24
CA PRO A 1 55.31 -31.26 -15.20
C PRO A 1 53.96 -30.71 -14.75
N GLU A 2 52.98 -30.87 -15.63
CA GLU A 2 51.79 -30.05 -15.83
C GLU A 2 50.79 -29.93 -14.67
N SER A 3 50.15 -28.77 -14.69
CA SER A 3 49.02 -28.27 -13.92
C SER A 3 47.69 -28.97 -14.22
N HIS A 4 46.98 -29.42 -13.18
CA HIS A 4 45.56 -29.79 -13.28
C HIS A 4 44.66 -28.59 -12.99
N LYS A 5 44.10 -28.00 -14.06
CA LYS A 5 42.91 -27.13 -14.01
C LYS A 5 41.65 -28.00 -14.02
N TRP A 6 40.76 -27.79 -13.07
CA TRP A 6 39.41 -28.34 -13.07
C TRP A 6 38.55 -27.50 -14.02
N CYS A 7 37.95 -28.15 -15.01
CA CYS A 7 37.06 -27.54 -16.00
C CYS A 7 35.61 -27.65 -15.51
N ALA A 8 34.89 -26.54 -15.56
CA ALA A 8 33.46 -26.46 -15.25
C ALA A 8 32.65 -27.32 -16.23
N ALA A 9 31.65 -28.04 -15.71
CA ALA A 9 30.72 -28.82 -16.50
C ALA A 9 29.77 -27.89 -17.29
N ASP A 10 30.00 -27.77 -18.59
CA ASP A 10 29.07 -27.17 -19.54
C ASP A 10 27.79 -28.01 -19.63
N LYS A 11 26.65 -27.39 -19.32
CA LYS A 11 25.32 -27.95 -19.65
C LYS A 11 25.15 -27.89 -21.17
N PRO A 12 24.77 -28.98 -21.87
CA PRO A 12 24.59 -28.93 -23.31
C PRO A 12 23.43 -28.00 -23.66
N SER A 13 23.69 -27.08 -24.58
CA SER A 13 22.68 -26.24 -25.20
C SER A 13 21.64 -27.12 -25.92
N ARG A 14 20.36 -26.92 -25.60
CA ARG A 14 19.23 -27.66 -26.18
C ARG A 14 19.35 -27.72 -27.70
N SER A 15 19.33 -28.92 -28.27
CA SER A 15 19.42 -29.08 -29.71
C SER A 15 18.16 -28.57 -30.41
N VAL A 16 18.31 -28.03 -31.61
CA VAL A 16 17.21 -27.47 -32.42
C VAL A 16 16.07 -28.48 -32.61
N ASN A 17 16.39 -29.77 -32.72
CA ASN A 17 15.40 -30.85 -32.84
C ASN A 17 14.59 -31.03 -31.55
N GLU A 18 15.20 -30.81 -30.41
CA GLU A 18 14.53 -30.84 -29.10
C GLU A 18 13.59 -29.64 -28.91
N LEU A 19 14.01 -28.49 -29.43
CA LEU A 19 13.22 -27.27 -29.46
C LEU A 19 12.00 -27.42 -30.39
N LEU A 20 12.19 -28.00 -31.58
CA LEU A 20 11.11 -28.32 -32.51
C LEU A 20 10.15 -29.39 -31.97
N ALA A 21 10.66 -30.41 -31.27
CA ALA A 21 9.84 -31.43 -30.63
C ALA A 21 9.01 -30.87 -29.47
N ASN A 22 9.55 -29.90 -28.71
CA ASN A 22 8.79 -29.20 -27.67
C ASN A 22 7.75 -28.25 -28.28
N LEU A 23 8.06 -27.58 -29.39
CA LEU A 23 7.11 -26.71 -30.10
C LEU A 23 5.92 -27.50 -30.67
N ARG A 24 6.17 -28.71 -31.21
CA ARG A 24 5.11 -29.61 -31.66
C ARG A 24 4.24 -30.07 -30.48
N ARG A 25 4.84 -30.36 -29.33
CA ARG A 25 4.10 -30.79 -28.12
C ARG A 25 3.30 -29.67 -27.46
N THR A 26 3.78 -28.43 -27.47
CA THR A 26 3.04 -27.28 -26.91
C THR A 26 1.86 -26.84 -27.79
N SER A 27 1.92 -27.10 -29.10
CA SER A 27 0.82 -26.78 -30.04
C SER A 27 -0.42 -27.67 -29.91
N ILE A 28 -0.33 -28.80 -29.20
CA ILE A 28 -1.40 -29.81 -29.11
C ILE A 28 -2.23 -29.68 -27.82
N ASN A 29 -1.91 -28.73 -26.93
CA ASN A 29 -2.65 -28.57 -25.68
C ASN A 29 -3.98 -27.82 -25.93
N PRO A 30 -5.17 -28.45 -25.72
CA PRO A 30 -6.45 -27.87 -26.12
C PRO A 30 -6.93 -26.72 -25.24
N SER A 31 -6.21 -26.39 -24.16
CA SER A 31 -6.57 -25.34 -23.20
C SER A 31 -5.98 -23.95 -23.53
N ALA A 32 -5.21 -23.81 -24.61
CA ALA A 32 -4.55 -22.56 -25.00
C ALA A 32 -5.05 -21.96 -26.34
N ALA A 33 -6.09 -22.53 -26.95
CA ALA A 33 -6.56 -22.12 -28.28
C ALA A 33 -7.45 -20.86 -28.31
N SER A 34 -7.58 -20.12 -27.20
CA SER A 34 -8.47 -18.96 -27.13
C SER A 34 -7.80 -17.60 -27.26
N GLN A 35 -6.46 -17.52 -27.36
CA GLN A 35 -5.75 -16.23 -27.40
C GLN A 35 -4.45 -16.28 -28.22
N SER A 36 -4.58 -16.52 -29.52
CA SER A 36 -3.61 -15.98 -30.49
C SER A 36 -4.36 -15.69 -31.77
N ALA A 37 -4.84 -14.45 -31.90
CA ALA A 37 -5.39 -13.95 -33.15
C ALA A 37 -4.24 -13.80 -34.14
N LEU A 38 -3.96 -14.87 -34.90
CA LEU A 38 -3.17 -14.76 -36.13
C LEU A 38 -3.90 -13.80 -37.10
N PRO A 39 -3.17 -12.96 -37.85
CA PRO A 39 -3.80 -12.07 -38.82
C PRO A 39 -4.64 -12.87 -39.81
N ALA A 40 -5.85 -12.39 -40.08
CA ALA A 40 -6.86 -12.99 -40.95
C ALA A 40 -6.47 -12.91 -42.44
N THR A 41 -5.35 -13.52 -42.79
CA THR A 41 -4.83 -13.60 -44.15
C THR A 41 -4.14 -14.95 -44.38
N ALA A 42 -4.76 -16.03 -43.91
CA ALA A 42 -4.43 -17.37 -44.36
C ALA A 42 -5.27 -17.70 -45.62
N PRO A 43 -4.67 -18.23 -46.70
CA PRO A 43 -5.41 -18.60 -47.90
C PRO A 43 -6.41 -19.71 -47.59
N SER A 44 -7.68 -19.50 -47.94
CA SER A 44 -8.74 -20.49 -47.73
C SER A 44 -8.56 -21.67 -48.68
N VAL A 45 -8.45 -22.88 -48.13
CA VAL A 45 -8.41 -24.12 -48.91
C VAL A 45 -9.84 -24.48 -49.36
N PRO A 46 -10.05 -24.85 -50.64
CA PRO A 46 -11.36 -25.27 -51.17
C PRO A 46 -11.94 -26.50 -50.45
N PRO A 47 -13.27 -26.64 -50.37
CA PRO A 47 -13.96 -27.64 -49.53
C PRO A 47 -13.60 -29.10 -49.86
N ALA A 48 -13.35 -29.42 -51.14
CA ALA A 48 -13.00 -30.78 -51.58
C ALA A 48 -11.66 -31.28 -50.99
N ILE A 49 -10.72 -30.37 -50.66
CA ILE A 49 -9.43 -30.74 -50.06
C ILE A 49 -9.52 -30.76 -48.52
N ARG A 50 -10.48 -30.03 -47.92
CA ARG A 50 -10.72 -30.04 -46.47
C ARG A 50 -11.26 -31.39 -45.98
N GLU A 51 -12.12 -32.01 -46.78
CA GLU A 51 -12.75 -33.30 -46.47
C GLU A 51 -11.73 -34.45 -46.45
N ILE A 52 -10.73 -34.40 -47.33
CA ILE A 52 -9.65 -35.39 -47.40
C ILE A 52 -8.65 -35.23 -46.24
N LEU A 53 -8.41 -33.99 -45.79
CA LEU A 53 -7.43 -33.67 -44.74
C LEU A 53 -8.01 -33.63 -43.32
N GLN A 54 -9.29 -33.97 -43.13
CA GLN A 54 -10.00 -33.93 -41.84
C GLN A 54 -9.82 -32.61 -41.08
N ILE A 55 -9.76 -31.49 -41.78
CA ILE A 55 -9.58 -30.17 -41.16
C ILE A 55 -10.95 -29.73 -40.61
N PRO A 56 -11.08 -29.40 -39.30
CA PRO A 56 -12.35 -28.98 -38.72
C PRO A 56 -12.85 -27.67 -39.34
N ASP A 57 -14.17 -27.57 -39.51
CA ASP A 57 -14.80 -26.41 -40.11
C ASP A 57 -14.53 -25.13 -39.32
N THR A 58 -14.12 -24.09 -40.04
CA THR A 58 -13.90 -22.75 -39.47
C THR A 58 -15.23 -22.24 -38.88
N PRO A 59 -15.29 -21.94 -37.57
CA PRO A 59 -16.53 -21.49 -36.93
C PRO A 59 -17.02 -20.19 -37.57
N ALA A 60 -18.34 -20.05 -37.66
CA ALA A 60 -18.96 -18.85 -38.20
C ALA A 60 -18.45 -17.61 -37.46
N PRO A 61 -18.06 -16.54 -38.18
CA PRO A 61 -17.56 -15.33 -37.54
C PRO A 61 -18.60 -14.79 -36.57
N ALA A 62 -18.14 -14.40 -35.37
CA ALA A 62 -19.01 -13.86 -34.34
C ALA A 62 -19.89 -12.73 -34.90
N PRO A 63 -21.19 -12.69 -34.54
CA PRO A 63 -22.10 -11.67 -35.05
C PRO A 63 -21.54 -10.29 -34.71
N ARG A 64 -21.27 -9.46 -35.74
CA ARG A 64 -20.83 -8.08 -35.54
C ARG A 64 -21.86 -7.39 -34.64
N ARG A 65 -21.41 -6.90 -33.49
CA ARG A 65 -22.21 -5.96 -32.67
C ARG A 65 -22.62 -4.82 -33.59
N GLN A 66 -23.92 -4.69 -33.83
CA GLN A 66 -24.46 -3.61 -34.65
C GLN A 66 -24.10 -2.30 -33.94
N ALA A 67 -23.19 -1.52 -34.54
CA ALA A 67 -23.02 -0.13 -34.16
C ALA A 67 -24.41 0.52 -34.29
N ARG A 68 -24.91 1.12 -33.21
CA ARG A 68 -26.24 1.76 -33.19
C ARG A 68 -26.33 2.72 -34.38
N GLN A 69 -27.07 2.32 -35.40
CA GLN A 69 -27.26 3.13 -36.59
C GLN A 69 -28.13 4.32 -36.21
N ARG A 70 -27.60 5.53 -36.42
CA ARG A 70 -28.34 6.75 -36.17
C ARG A 70 -29.19 7.03 -37.41
N PHE A 71 -30.51 7.01 -37.24
CA PHE A 71 -31.47 7.42 -38.25
C PHE A 71 -31.94 8.84 -37.95
N ASP A 72 -32.25 9.62 -38.98
CA ASP A 72 -32.95 10.90 -38.81
C ASP A 72 -34.44 10.69 -38.47
N GLY A 73 -35.17 11.76 -38.17
CA GLY A 73 -36.61 11.72 -37.88
C GLY A 73 -37.48 11.24 -39.05
N ASN A 74 -36.90 11.08 -40.25
CA ASN A 74 -37.55 10.57 -41.46
C ASN A 74 -37.05 9.16 -41.84
N GLY A 75 -36.33 8.47 -40.94
CA GLY A 75 -35.88 7.09 -41.11
C GLY A 75 -34.72 6.89 -42.09
N ARG A 76 -34.02 7.95 -42.51
CA ARG A 76 -32.83 7.85 -43.35
C ARG A 76 -31.57 7.67 -42.50
N ARG A 77 -30.64 6.84 -42.99
CA ARG A 77 -29.35 6.62 -42.31
C ARG A 77 -28.50 7.88 -42.34
N LEU A 78 -28.09 8.35 -41.17
CA LEU A 78 -27.15 9.47 -41.08
C LEU A 78 -25.74 8.99 -41.49
N PRO A 79 -25.00 9.79 -42.29
CA PRO A 79 -23.62 9.46 -42.64
C PRO A 79 -22.76 9.37 -41.37
N ALA A 80 -21.73 8.52 -41.41
CA ALA A 80 -20.78 8.41 -40.31
C ALA A 80 -20.18 9.81 -40.06
N GLY A 81 -20.38 10.32 -38.84
CA GLY A 81 -19.79 11.58 -38.44
C GLY A 81 -18.26 11.51 -38.48
N PRO A 82 -17.58 12.65 -38.63
CA PRO A 82 -16.12 12.70 -38.52
C PRO A 82 -15.69 12.09 -37.18
N PRO A 83 -14.55 11.39 -37.13
CA PRO A 83 -14.02 10.87 -35.88
C PRO A 83 -13.87 12.02 -34.88
N PRO A 84 -14.11 11.78 -33.58
CA PRO A 84 -13.96 12.82 -32.58
C PRO A 84 -12.54 13.41 -32.69
N PRO A 85 -12.40 14.74 -32.57
CA PRO A 85 -11.10 15.38 -32.71
C PRO A 85 -10.12 14.77 -31.70
N ARG A 86 -8.85 14.65 -32.10
CA ARG A 86 -7.81 14.04 -31.25
C ARG A 86 -7.69 14.75 -29.90
N SER A 87 -8.08 16.02 -29.80
CA SER A 87 -8.16 16.78 -28.54
C SER A 87 -9.18 16.22 -27.53
N TRP A 88 -10.22 15.50 -27.97
CA TRP A 88 -11.19 14.86 -27.08
C TRP A 88 -10.71 13.51 -26.55
N VAL A 89 -9.89 12.81 -27.32
CA VAL A 89 -9.34 11.49 -26.96
C VAL A 89 -7.99 11.64 -26.23
N SER A 90 -7.26 12.70 -26.54
CA SER A 90 -6.00 13.08 -25.91
C SER A 90 -6.29 13.94 -24.68
N ARG A 91 -6.78 13.32 -23.61
CA ARG A 91 -6.88 13.95 -22.28
C ARG A 91 -5.45 14.14 -21.75
N GLN A 92 -4.73 15.14 -22.27
CA GLN A 92 -3.43 15.54 -21.78
C GLN A 92 -3.58 16.25 -20.42
N SER A 93 -2.65 15.92 -19.54
CA SER A 93 -2.37 16.37 -18.16
C SER A 93 -2.79 17.81 -17.76
N ALA A 94 -2.88 18.75 -18.69
CA ALA A 94 -3.25 20.14 -18.41
C ALA A 94 -4.68 20.31 -17.85
N GLY A 95 -5.64 19.46 -18.25
CA GLY A 95 -7.00 19.48 -17.70
C GLY A 95 -7.06 18.99 -16.25
N ALA A 96 -6.27 17.96 -15.91
CA ALA A 96 -6.18 17.42 -14.56
C ALA A 96 -5.48 18.41 -13.60
N ALA A 97 -4.49 19.16 -14.07
CA ALA A 97 -3.84 20.21 -13.29
C ALA A 97 -4.79 21.39 -13.00
N ARG A 98 -5.62 21.81 -13.97
CA ARG A 98 -6.64 22.86 -13.76
C ARG A 98 -7.80 22.38 -12.88
N GLU A 99 -8.26 21.14 -13.05
CA GLU A 99 -9.25 20.52 -12.15
C GLU A 99 -8.70 20.41 -10.72
N ALA A 100 -7.48 19.89 -10.54
CA ALA A 100 -6.83 19.78 -9.23
C ALA A 100 -6.63 21.15 -8.56
N SER A 101 -6.20 22.16 -9.31
CA SER A 101 -6.09 23.54 -8.80
C SER A 101 -7.46 24.12 -8.40
N SER A 102 -8.51 23.84 -9.18
CA SER A 102 -9.88 24.27 -8.85
C SER A 102 -10.51 23.50 -7.69
N ILE A 103 -10.05 22.27 -7.43
CA ILE A 103 -10.48 21.45 -6.29
C ILE A 103 -9.74 21.93 -5.03
N GLN A 104 -8.44 22.24 -5.14
CA GLN A 104 -7.64 22.83 -4.06
C GLN A 104 -8.16 24.21 -3.63
N SER A 105 -8.73 25.01 -4.55
CA SER A 105 -9.38 26.27 -4.17
C SER A 105 -10.77 26.08 -3.54
N ARG A 106 -11.41 24.93 -3.76
CA ARG A 106 -12.76 24.61 -3.23
C ARG A 106 -12.72 23.84 -1.91
N LEU A 107 -11.64 23.09 -1.66
CA LEU A 107 -11.48 22.24 -0.49
C LEU A 107 -10.18 22.60 0.22
N SER A 108 -10.27 22.86 1.52
CA SER A 108 -9.09 23.02 2.37
C SER A 108 -8.67 21.64 2.86
N SER A 109 -7.62 21.06 2.28
CA SER A 109 -7.09 19.77 2.75
C SER A 109 -6.33 19.96 4.06
N ARG A 110 -6.55 19.06 5.03
CA ARG A 110 -5.72 18.98 6.22
C ARG A 110 -4.36 18.43 5.82
N GLY A 111 -3.30 19.15 6.17
CA GLY A 111 -1.94 18.78 5.81
C GLY A 111 -1.45 17.61 6.66
N LEU A 112 -0.43 16.92 6.15
CA LEU A 112 0.33 15.92 6.90
C LEU A 112 1.05 16.53 8.12
N GLU A 113 1.27 17.84 8.10
CA GLU A 113 1.78 18.61 9.23
C GLU A 113 0.89 18.51 10.47
N ASP A 114 -0.42 18.28 10.28
CA ASP A 114 -1.42 18.22 11.35
C ASP A 114 -1.64 16.81 11.91
N THR A 115 -1.06 15.76 11.30
CA THR A 115 -1.23 14.35 11.71
C THR A 115 -0.10 13.92 12.66
N CYS A 116 0.05 14.63 13.78
CA CYS A 116 1.03 14.25 14.80
C CYS A 116 0.48 13.19 15.75
N LEU A 117 1.29 12.15 16.03
CA LEU A 117 0.98 11.20 17.10
C LEU A 117 1.14 11.89 18.47
N PRO A 118 0.20 11.70 19.40
CA PRO A 118 0.33 12.27 20.73
C PRO A 118 1.53 11.65 21.46
N GLY A 119 2.12 12.39 22.40
CA GLY A 119 3.29 11.94 23.17
C GLY A 119 4.62 11.90 22.41
N THR A 120 4.64 12.21 21.11
CA THR A 120 5.88 12.33 20.34
C THR A 120 6.54 13.70 20.54
N TYR A 121 7.87 13.72 20.56
CA TYR A 121 8.61 14.98 20.64
C TYR A 121 8.63 15.65 19.27
N LEU A 122 8.05 16.84 19.20
CA LEU A 122 8.24 17.76 18.08
C LEU A 122 8.83 19.06 18.61
N PRO A 123 9.85 19.61 17.92
CA PRO A 123 10.36 20.93 18.23
C PRO A 123 9.24 21.98 18.20
N ALA A 124 9.29 22.95 19.11
CA ALA A 124 8.34 24.06 19.10
C ALA A 124 8.49 24.87 17.80
N ARG A 125 7.36 25.20 17.16
CA ARG A 125 7.35 25.96 15.90
C ARG A 125 8.11 27.29 16.08
N GLY A 126 9.03 27.59 15.16
CA GLY A 126 9.88 28.78 15.22
C GLY A 126 11.04 28.70 16.21
N SER A 127 11.21 27.59 16.94
CA SER A 127 12.43 27.35 17.73
C SER A 127 13.64 27.16 16.82
N LEU A 128 14.85 27.36 17.35
CA LEU A 128 16.08 27.11 16.59
C LEU A 128 16.14 25.67 16.07
N ILE A 129 15.71 24.69 16.87
CA ILE A 129 15.69 23.28 16.48
C ILE A 129 14.70 23.05 15.34
N ASP A 130 13.49 23.61 15.41
CA ASP A 130 12.49 23.54 14.33
C ASP A 130 13.04 24.14 13.04
N ILE A 131 13.59 25.35 13.09
CA ILE A 131 14.15 26.04 11.92
C ILE A 131 15.31 25.23 11.32
N VAL A 132 16.22 24.69 12.15
CA VAL A 132 17.36 23.90 11.68
C VAL A 132 16.90 22.59 11.05
N LEU A 133 15.95 21.86 11.65
CA LEU A 133 15.42 20.62 11.09
C LEU A 133 14.65 20.86 9.79
N GLN A 134 13.86 21.94 9.70
CA GLN A 134 13.21 22.35 8.46
C GLN A 134 14.24 22.65 7.35
N LYS A 135 15.33 23.35 7.67
CA LYS A 135 16.39 23.64 6.70
C LYS A 135 17.15 22.39 6.28
N LEU A 136 17.50 21.51 7.21
CA LEU A 136 18.09 20.20 6.90
C LEU A 136 17.18 19.36 6.00
N ALA A 137 15.86 19.40 6.22
CA ALA A 137 14.88 18.69 5.41
C ALA A 137 14.71 19.30 4.01
N TYR A 138 14.74 20.63 3.90
CA TYR A 138 14.67 21.33 2.62
C TYR A 138 15.88 21.02 1.74
N ASP A 139 17.09 21.06 2.31
CA ASP A 139 18.34 20.77 1.60
C ASP A 139 18.76 19.28 1.76
N TRP A 140 17.80 18.37 1.97
CA TRP A 140 18.09 16.97 2.30
C TRP A 140 18.95 16.26 1.24
N ALA A 141 18.73 16.57 -0.04
CA ALA A 141 19.51 16.02 -1.16
C ALA A 141 21.02 16.30 -1.03
N PHE A 142 21.39 17.43 -0.43
CA PHE A 142 22.78 17.76 -0.12
C PHE A 142 23.25 17.00 1.13
N HIS A 143 22.48 17.05 2.21
CA HIS A 143 22.89 16.46 3.49
C HIS A 143 23.06 14.95 3.44
N ARG A 144 22.20 14.23 2.70
CA ARG A 144 22.30 12.77 2.56
C ARG A 144 23.58 12.29 1.87
N VAL A 145 24.29 13.17 1.13
CA VAL A 145 25.54 12.84 0.45
C VAL A 145 26.74 13.35 1.26
N TYR A 146 26.74 14.64 1.61
CA TYR A 146 27.90 15.28 2.21
C TYR A 146 28.01 15.04 3.72
N ASN A 147 26.88 14.89 4.42
CA ASN A 147 26.82 14.71 5.87
C ASN A 147 26.42 13.29 6.29
N GLN A 148 26.45 12.32 5.37
CA GLN A 148 26.01 10.94 5.64
C GLN A 148 26.66 10.31 6.89
N TYR A 149 27.92 10.63 7.17
CA TYR A 149 28.64 10.10 8.33
C TYR A 149 28.30 10.80 9.65
N HIS A 150 27.65 11.96 9.60
CA HIS A 150 27.29 12.77 10.78
C HIS A 150 25.82 12.62 11.17
N LEU A 151 24.95 12.21 10.24
CA LEU A 151 23.51 12.11 10.47
C LEU A 151 23.13 11.06 11.52
N TYR A 152 23.94 9.99 11.66
CA TYR A 152 23.76 9.00 12.71
C TYR A 152 23.90 9.58 14.13
N PHE A 153 24.76 10.57 14.32
CA PHE A 153 25.06 11.18 15.63
C PHE A 153 24.05 12.24 16.05
N VAL A 154 23.01 12.48 15.26
CA VAL A 154 21.87 13.31 15.67
C VAL A 154 21.25 12.70 16.94
N PRO A 155 20.93 13.49 17.98
CA PRO A 155 20.32 12.97 19.20
C PRO A 155 19.09 12.09 18.91
N ASN A 156 18.97 10.97 19.61
CA ASN A 156 17.91 9.96 19.36
C ASN A 156 16.50 10.55 19.34
N HIS A 157 16.20 11.44 20.29
CA HIS A 157 14.91 12.13 20.37
C HIS A 157 14.64 13.10 19.19
N LEU A 158 15.66 13.50 18.42
CA LEU A 158 15.53 14.33 17.22
C LEU A 158 15.52 13.52 15.93
N LYS A 159 16.03 12.28 15.93
CA LYS A 159 16.06 11.42 14.72
C LYS A 159 14.67 11.23 14.12
N ALA A 160 13.68 10.90 14.95
CA ALA A 160 12.32 10.68 14.49
C ALA A 160 11.65 11.99 14.01
N ALA A 161 11.91 13.12 14.66
CA ALA A 161 11.48 14.43 14.15
C ALA A 161 12.12 14.72 12.78
N LEU A 162 13.44 14.57 12.63
CA LEU A 162 14.14 14.76 11.36
C LEU A 162 13.54 13.90 10.24
N ILE A 163 13.29 12.61 10.50
CA ILE A 163 12.66 11.68 9.54
C ILE A 163 11.30 12.23 9.09
N ARG A 164 10.47 12.73 10.02
CA ARG A 164 9.18 13.37 9.71
C ARG A 164 9.35 14.61 8.85
N TYR A 165 10.22 15.56 9.24
CA TYR A 165 10.43 16.80 8.47
C TYR A 165 10.88 16.49 7.04
N VAL A 166 11.82 15.58 6.86
CA VAL A 166 12.27 15.13 5.54
C VAL A 166 11.12 14.49 4.77
N GLY A 167 10.34 13.61 5.41
CA GLY A 167 9.23 12.91 4.76
C GLY A 167 8.10 13.84 4.28
N ILE A 168 7.86 14.94 4.97
CA ILE A 168 6.84 15.95 4.62
C ILE A 168 7.38 16.98 3.61
N THR A 169 8.62 17.45 3.81
CA THR A 169 9.18 18.62 3.09
C THR A 169 9.87 18.23 1.79
N SER A 170 10.54 17.07 1.76
CA SER A 170 11.28 16.60 0.59
C SER A 170 10.33 16.23 -0.54
N GLU A 171 10.62 16.71 -1.76
CA GLU A 171 9.87 16.32 -2.95
C GLU A 171 9.92 14.82 -3.18
N ASP A 172 11.03 14.14 -2.87
CA ASP A 172 11.16 12.69 -3.05
C ASP A 172 10.78 11.88 -1.81
N GLY A 173 10.46 12.54 -0.69
CA GLY A 173 10.33 11.91 0.63
C GLY A 173 11.66 11.35 1.15
N ILE A 174 11.60 10.56 2.23
CA ILE A 174 12.77 9.86 2.78
C ILE A 174 12.91 8.50 2.09
N SER A 175 14.12 8.11 1.68
CA SER A 175 14.39 6.79 1.09
C SER A 175 14.85 5.78 2.13
N LEU A 176 14.91 4.49 1.76
CA LEU A 176 15.41 3.47 2.68
C LEU A 176 16.90 3.63 3.00
N SER A 177 17.70 4.06 2.02
CA SER A 177 19.10 4.43 2.27
C SER A 177 19.23 5.55 3.30
N ASP A 178 18.30 6.50 3.30
CA ASP A 178 18.32 7.63 4.23
C ASP A 178 17.97 7.17 5.66
N LEU A 179 17.01 6.24 5.81
CA LEU A 179 16.73 5.62 7.11
C LEU A 179 17.95 4.87 7.64
N ARG A 180 18.70 4.16 6.78
CA ARG A 180 19.94 3.50 7.17
C ARG A 180 20.98 4.51 7.65
N ILE A 181 21.16 5.62 6.94
CA ILE A 181 22.11 6.68 7.31
C ILE A 181 21.78 7.31 8.68
N ILE A 182 20.50 7.43 9.04
CA ILE A 182 20.07 8.04 10.30
C ILE A 182 20.09 7.04 11.47
N LEU A 183 19.70 5.77 11.22
CA LEU A 183 19.45 4.78 12.26
C LEU A 183 20.60 3.78 12.47
N LEU A 184 21.47 3.60 11.48
CA LEU A 184 22.61 2.70 11.54
C LEU A 184 23.91 3.49 11.59
N PRO A 185 24.91 3.02 12.35
CA PRO A 185 26.22 3.63 12.34
C PRO A 185 26.85 3.53 10.95
N PRO A 186 27.74 4.48 10.58
CA PRO A 186 28.47 4.38 9.34
C PRO A 186 29.34 3.12 9.24
N PRO A 187 29.56 2.58 8.02
CA PRO A 187 30.45 1.44 7.83
C PRO A 187 31.86 1.77 8.33
N ASP A 188 32.56 0.75 8.83
CA ASP A 188 33.95 0.82 9.33
C ASP A 188 34.19 1.68 10.59
N THR A 189 33.12 2.13 11.27
CA THR A 189 33.27 2.94 12.50
C THR A 189 33.42 2.08 13.76
N TYR A 190 32.82 0.88 13.77
CA TYR A 190 32.70 0.01 14.94
C TYR A 190 32.77 -1.46 14.54
N ASP A 191 33.40 -2.29 15.38
CA ASP A 191 33.44 -3.75 15.21
C ASP A 191 32.06 -4.39 15.52
N GLU A 192 31.83 -5.63 15.08
CA GLU A 192 30.52 -6.32 15.23
C GLU A 192 30.03 -6.42 16.68
N ASP A 193 30.93 -6.58 17.65
CA ASP A 193 30.58 -6.64 19.08
C ASP A 193 30.13 -5.26 19.63
N GLU A 194 30.60 -4.17 19.02
CA GLU A 194 30.23 -2.80 19.41
C GLU A 194 28.94 -2.34 18.70
N LEU A 195 28.60 -2.97 17.58
CA LEU A 195 27.30 -2.83 16.92
C LEU A 195 26.14 -3.23 17.84
N ASP A 196 26.34 -4.24 18.71
CA ASP A 196 25.34 -4.66 19.70
C ASP A 196 25.06 -3.55 20.74
N SER A 197 26.10 -2.83 21.17
CA SER A 197 25.97 -1.65 22.04
C SER A 197 25.28 -0.48 21.31
N LEU A 198 25.38 -0.39 19.99
CA LEU A 198 24.74 0.67 19.20
C LEU A 198 23.27 0.37 18.90
N THR A 199 22.87 -0.90 18.74
CA THR A 199 21.45 -1.27 18.86
C THR A 199 20.89 -0.93 20.24
N ALA A 200 21.71 -1.00 21.30
CA ALA A 200 21.31 -0.50 22.61
C ALA A 200 21.11 1.05 22.60
N SER A 201 21.85 1.81 21.79
CA SER A 201 21.61 3.25 21.64
C SER A 201 20.26 3.58 21.00
N ASN A 202 19.72 2.69 20.16
CA ASN A 202 18.38 2.84 19.59
C ASN A 202 17.25 2.45 20.57
N LEU A 203 17.56 1.99 21.79
CA LEU A 203 16.57 1.71 22.85
C LEU A 203 15.77 2.96 23.24
N GLU A 204 16.35 4.15 23.06
CA GLU A 204 15.69 5.43 23.37
C GLU A 204 14.70 5.87 22.28
N ILE A 205 14.76 5.26 21.10
CA ILE A 205 13.90 5.61 19.97
C ILE A 205 12.59 4.83 20.10
N ASN A 206 11.60 5.49 20.70
CA ASN A 206 10.28 4.91 20.95
C ASN A 206 9.26 5.22 19.85
N TYR A 207 9.59 6.10 18.90
CA TYR A 207 8.67 6.53 17.86
C TYR A 207 9.35 6.65 16.49
N LEU A 208 8.62 6.28 15.44
CA LEU A 208 9.06 6.36 14.05
C LEU A 208 7.93 6.97 13.21
N ASP A 209 8.22 8.08 12.54
CA ASP A 209 7.24 8.79 11.75
C ASP A 209 7.64 8.78 10.27
N LEU A 210 6.98 7.95 9.46
CA LEU A 210 7.20 7.81 8.02
C LEU A 210 6.15 8.57 7.19
N SER A 211 5.49 9.56 7.80
CA SER A 211 4.46 10.37 7.14
C SER A 211 4.96 10.92 5.80
N GLY A 212 4.18 10.75 4.75
CA GLY A 212 4.47 11.31 3.41
C GLY A 212 5.50 10.51 2.59
N SER A 213 6.21 9.58 3.24
CA SER A 213 7.20 8.70 2.60
C SER A 213 6.75 7.25 2.53
N ALA A 214 5.91 6.82 3.49
CA ALA A 214 5.31 5.50 3.51
C ALA A 214 4.59 5.20 2.18
N CYS A 215 4.94 4.09 1.55
CA CYS A 215 4.40 3.62 0.27
C CYS A 215 4.65 4.55 -0.94
N ARG A 216 5.37 5.66 -0.76
CA ARG A 216 5.80 6.57 -1.83
C ARG A 216 7.24 6.28 -2.23
N SER A 217 8.15 6.58 -1.31
CA SER A 217 9.61 6.45 -1.45
C SER A 217 10.15 5.22 -0.75
N ILE A 218 9.41 4.71 0.23
CA ILE A 218 9.76 3.50 0.97
C ILE A 218 8.61 2.50 0.92
N ARG A 219 8.91 1.25 0.56
CA ARG A 219 7.93 0.16 0.63
C ARG A 219 7.90 -0.40 2.05
N LEU A 220 6.71 -0.71 2.54
CA LEU A 220 6.53 -1.23 3.90
C LEU A 220 7.22 -2.58 4.13
N LYS A 221 7.40 -3.37 3.07
CA LYS A 221 8.26 -4.58 3.11
C LYS A 221 9.68 -4.22 3.55
N ASP A 222 10.27 -3.22 2.90
CA ASP A 222 11.66 -2.88 3.14
C ASP A 222 11.85 -2.24 4.52
N VAL A 223 10.81 -1.56 5.06
CA VAL A 223 10.78 -1.14 6.47
C VAL A 223 10.78 -2.35 7.40
N SER A 224 9.98 -3.37 7.11
CA SER A 224 9.96 -4.60 7.93
C SER A 224 11.31 -5.31 7.92
N ASP A 225 11.96 -5.37 6.76
CA ASP A 225 13.29 -5.98 6.60
C ASP A 225 14.37 -5.16 7.34
N LEU A 226 14.25 -3.82 7.37
CA LEU A 226 15.16 -2.94 8.10
C LEU A 226 14.96 -3.01 9.62
N LEU A 227 13.71 -2.97 10.09
CA LEU A 227 13.40 -3.00 11.53
C LEU A 227 13.72 -4.34 12.15
N PHE A 228 13.68 -5.41 11.36
CA PHE A 228 13.86 -6.75 11.86
C PHE A 228 14.66 -7.60 10.86
N PRO A 229 15.97 -7.35 10.78
CA PRO A 229 16.86 -8.07 9.89
C PRO A 229 16.85 -9.57 10.18
N VAL A 230 16.81 -10.37 9.11
CA VAL A 230 17.03 -11.81 9.19
C VAL A 230 18.54 -12.02 9.20
N ARG A 231 19.08 -12.72 10.21
CA ARG A 231 20.46 -13.23 10.11
C ARG A 231 20.45 -14.36 9.08
N ASP A 232 21.29 -14.25 8.06
CA ASP A 232 21.70 -15.44 7.33
C ASP A 232 22.47 -16.28 8.35
N GLU A 233 21.94 -17.46 8.71
CA GLU A 233 22.73 -18.45 9.41
C GLU A 233 23.96 -18.72 8.53
N GLU A 234 25.16 -18.38 9.01
CA GLU A 234 26.36 -18.90 8.36
C GLU A 234 26.22 -20.42 8.28
N PRO A 235 26.48 -21.03 7.11
CA PRO A 235 26.42 -22.47 7.00
C PRO A 235 27.39 -23.04 8.04
N ALA A 236 26.86 -23.87 8.93
CA ALA A 236 27.64 -24.69 9.86
C ALA A 236 28.57 -25.63 9.07
N THR A 237 29.66 -25.07 8.59
CA THR A 237 30.86 -25.72 8.07
C THR A 237 31.96 -24.98 8.82
N GLU A 238 32.37 -25.44 10.00
CA GLU A 238 33.12 -26.67 10.17
C GLU A 238 32.69 -27.45 11.42
N LEU A 239 32.78 -28.78 11.29
CA LEU A 239 32.68 -29.78 12.35
C LEU A 239 33.41 -29.35 13.62
N GLN A 240 32.67 -28.83 14.60
CA GLN A 240 33.14 -28.75 15.97
C GLN A 240 32.69 -30.02 16.70
N GLU A 241 33.45 -31.11 16.51
CA GLU A 241 33.39 -32.29 17.37
C GLU A 241 33.89 -31.91 18.78
N SER A 242 33.04 -31.28 19.58
CA SER A 242 33.29 -31.04 21.00
C SER A 242 32.02 -31.36 21.78
N TRP A 243 32.11 -32.34 22.67
CA TRP A 243 31.02 -32.85 23.51
C TRP A 243 30.62 -31.91 24.66
N GLU A 244 30.58 -30.60 24.40
CA GLU A 244 29.96 -29.60 25.28
C GLU A 244 28.89 -28.85 24.49
N ALA A 245 27.72 -29.48 24.34
CA ALA A 245 26.52 -28.80 23.88
C ALA A 245 26.07 -27.83 24.97
N SER A 246 26.70 -26.65 25.05
CA SER A 246 26.01 -25.48 25.57
C SER A 246 24.85 -25.24 24.62
N GLU A 247 23.63 -25.49 25.09
CA GLU A 247 22.41 -25.18 24.36
C GLU A 247 22.55 -23.77 23.79
N ALA A 248 22.72 -23.66 22.47
CA ALA A 248 22.69 -22.37 21.80
C ALA A 248 21.26 -21.85 21.94
N ILE A 249 21.03 -21.08 23.01
CA ILE A 249 19.77 -20.39 23.24
C ILE A 249 19.54 -19.57 21.97
N PRO A 250 18.47 -19.82 21.20
CA PRO A 250 18.20 -19.05 20.00
C PRO A 250 18.08 -17.60 20.41
N SER A 251 19.06 -16.78 20.02
CA SER A 251 19.06 -15.36 20.31
C SER A 251 17.77 -14.78 19.71
N PRO A 252 16.97 -14.02 20.49
CA PRO A 252 15.73 -13.46 19.98
C PRO A 252 16.01 -12.63 18.72
N PRO A 253 15.09 -12.61 17.73
CA PRO A 253 15.28 -11.86 16.51
C PRO A 253 15.60 -10.40 16.84
N ARG A 254 16.77 -9.93 16.39
CA ARG A 254 17.26 -8.59 16.66
C ARG A 254 16.31 -7.58 16.02
N SER A 255 15.67 -6.75 16.83
CA SER A 255 14.89 -5.60 16.37
C SER A 255 15.79 -4.37 16.41
N LEU A 256 15.81 -3.59 15.33
CA LEU A 256 16.54 -2.32 15.28
C LEU A 256 15.97 -1.30 16.28
N LEU A 257 14.65 -1.34 16.48
CA LEU A 257 13.89 -0.45 17.36
C LEU A 257 13.04 -1.31 18.33
N PRO A 258 13.65 -1.94 19.35
CA PRO A 258 12.95 -2.89 20.22
C PRO A 258 11.87 -2.23 21.11
N ASN A 259 12.00 -0.94 21.41
CA ASN A 259 11.05 -0.17 22.22
C ASN A 259 10.08 0.69 21.39
N LEU A 260 9.92 0.37 20.10
CA LEU A 260 9.03 1.12 19.23
C LEU A 260 7.57 0.99 19.71
N THR A 261 6.98 2.12 20.10
CA THR A 261 5.60 2.23 20.60
C THR A 261 4.72 3.08 19.69
N HIS A 262 5.29 4.05 18.98
CA HIS A 262 4.55 4.95 18.09
C HIS A 262 5.03 4.80 16.65
N LEU A 263 4.11 4.58 15.72
CA LEU A 263 4.41 4.46 14.30
C LEU A 263 3.42 5.27 13.48
N SER A 264 3.91 6.22 12.69
CA SER A 264 3.08 6.91 11.69
C SER A 264 3.37 6.38 10.29
N LEU A 265 2.32 5.93 9.62
CA LEU A 265 2.34 5.53 8.20
C LEU A 265 1.39 6.42 7.38
N ALA A 266 1.14 7.65 7.83
CA ALA A 266 0.26 8.59 7.17
C ALA A 266 0.69 8.85 5.71
N LEU A 267 -0.26 8.75 4.79
CA LEU A 267 0.00 8.88 3.36
C LEU A 267 -0.25 10.31 2.89
N HIS A 268 0.47 10.72 1.84
CA HIS A 268 0.12 11.95 1.15
C HIS A 268 -1.23 11.77 0.43
N PRO A 269 -2.24 12.67 0.62
CA PRO A 269 -3.60 12.48 0.11
C PRO A 269 -3.67 12.23 -1.41
N GLN A 270 -2.76 12.84 -2.18
CA GLN A 270 -2.68 12.69 -3.63
C GLN A 270 -2.11 11.33 -4.10
N GLN A 271 -1.53 10.54 -3.20
CA GLN A 271 -0.75 9.33 -3.53
C GLN A 271 -1.21 8.08 -2.76
N ALA A 272 -2.39 8.11 -2.15
CA ALA A 272 -2.95 7.03 -1.32
C ALA A 272 -3.05 5.65 -2.01
N SER A 273 -3.02 5.59 -3.34
CA SER A 273 -3.24 4.36 -4.12
C SER A 273 -2.10 3.32 -4.07
N SER A 274 -0.92 3.66 -3.56
CA SER A 274 0.25 2.76 -3.49
C SER A 274 0.31 1.91 -2.22
N ALA A 275 -0.58 2.15 -1.25
CA ALA A 275 -0.58 1.45 0.02
C ALA A 275 -0.92 -0.03 -0.12
N SER A 276 -0.31 -0.86 0.74
CA SER A 276 -0.50 -2.31 0.71
C SER A 276 -0.86 -2.86 2.08
N TRP A 277 -2.16 -3.10 2.29
CA TRP A 277 -2.68 -3.75 3.50
C TRP A 277 -2.02 -5.11 3.80
N LYS A 278 -1.67 -5.89 2.76
CA LYS A 278 -0.92 -7.14 2.94
C LYS A 278 0.41 -6.96 3.68
N HIS A 279 1.18 -5.94 3.32
CA HIS A 279 2.47 -5.67 3.96
C HIS A 279 2.27 -5.05 5.35
N LEU A 280 1.20 -4.28 5.55
CA LEU A 280 0.85 -3.75 6.87
C LEU A 280 0.53 -4.89 7.85
N LEU A 281 -0.26 -5.87 7.44
CA LEU A 281 -0.58 -7.04 8.27
C LEU A 281 0.67 -7.89 8.57
N ALA A 282 1.58 -8.03 7.61
CA ALA A 282 2.84 -8.75 7.82
C ALA A 282 3.79 -8.01 8.78
N LEU A 283 3.78 -6.68 8.76
CA LEU A 283 4.56 -5.85 9.67
C LEU A 283 3.91 -5.76 11.06
N SER A 284 2.58 -5.70 11.13
CA SER A 284 1.84 -5.58 12.40
C SER A 284 1.96 -6.82 13.29
N SER A 285 2.13 -8.02 12.71
CA SER A 285 2.37 -9.24 13.47
C SER A 285 3.71 -9.24 14.24
N ARG A 286 4.65 -8.37 13.84
CA ARG A 286 5.97 -8.22 14.48
C ARG A 286 6.02 -7.02 15.44
N LEU A 287 5.04 -6.12 15.39
CA LEU A 287 4.97 -4.88 16.17
C LEU A 287 4.01 -5.00 17.35
N THR A 288 4.26 -5.96 18.23
CA THR A 288 3.37 -6.25 19.36
C THR A 288 3.42 -5.20 20.48
N THR A 289 4.48 -4.37 20.53
CA THR A 289 4.68 -3.28 21.50
C THR A 289 4.01 -1.96 21.11
N LEU A 290 3.40 -1.90 19.93
CA LEU A 290 2.88 -0.66 19.35
C LEU A 290 1.60 -0.22 20.06
N THR A 291 1.62 1.01 20.59
CA THR A 291 0.49 1.65 21.28
C THR A 291 -0.16 2.74 20.44
N HIS A 292 0.59 3.42 19.54
CA HIS A 292 0.08 4.52 18.74
C HIS A 292 0.33 4.27 17.25
N LEU A 293 -0.74 4.23 16.45
CA LEU A 293 -0.66 4.06 14.99
C LEU A 293 -1.41 5.18 14.28
N SER A 294 -0.78 5.82 13.29
CA SER A 294 -1.48 6.63 12.30
C SER A 294 -1.52 5.94 10.94
N LEU A 295 -2.73 5.76 10.43
CA LEU A 295 -3.05 5.31 9.07
C LEU A 295 -3.81 6.42 8.33
N ALA A 296 -3.47 7.69 8.58
CA ALA A 296 -4.12 8.80 7.91
C ALA A 296 -3.98 8.68 6.38
N PHE A 297 -5.09 8.95 5.68
CA PHE A 297 -5.24 8.90 4.23
C PHE A 297 -5.01 7.51 3.60
N TRP A 298 -5.13 6.43 4.37
CA TRP A 298 -5.09 5.07 3.83
C TRP A 298 -6.32 4.75 2.98
N PRO A 299 -6.13 4.05 1.83
CA PRO A 299 -7.23 3.64 0.97
C PRO A 299 -8.04 2.51 1.61
N ASP A 300 -9.21 2.19 1.03
CA ASP A 300 -10.08 1.16 1.62
C ASP A 300 -9.34 -0.18 1.82
N PRO A 301 -9.53 -0.83 2.98
CA PRO A 301 -8.96 -2.14 3.28
C PRO A 301 -9.27 -3.17 2.20
N CYS A 302 -8.23 -3.51 1.41
CA CYS A 302 -8.32 -4.48 0.33
C CYS A 302 -6.93 -5.12 0.09
N LEU A 303 -6.87 -6.44 -0.06
CA LEU A 303 -5.65 -7.20 -0.33
C LEU A 303 -5.25 -7.13 -1.81
N THR A 304 -6.22 -6.87 -2.70
CA THR A 304 -6.00 -6.84 -4.16
C THR A 304 -6.44 -5.52 -4.81
N PRO A 305 -5.90 -4.35 -4.38
CA PRO A 305 -6.36 -3.05 -4.87
C PRO A 305 -6.24 -2.87 -6.39
N ARG A 306 -5.22 -3.50 -7.00
CA ARG A 306 -5.00 -3.48 -8.47
C ARG A 306 -5.94 -4.39 -9.25
N SER A 307 -6.72 -5.24 -8.58
CA SER A 307 -7.66 -6.18 -9.17
C SER A 307 -9.10 -5.68 -9.19
N ARG A 308 -9.40 -4.49 -8.64
CA ARG A 308 -10.78 -3.96 -8.53
C ARG A 308 -11.53 -3.85 -9.87
N LEU A 309 -10.80 -3.74 -10.99
CA LEU A 309 -11.34 -3.69 -12.35
C LEU A 309 -11.20 -5.02 -13.11
N ALA A 310 -10.48 -5.99 -12.56
CA ALA A 310 -10.21 -7.27 -13.19
C ALA A 310 -11.35 -8.25 -12.89
N THR A 311 -11.74 -8.99 -13.92
CA THR A 311 -12.87 -9.91 -13.87
C THR A 311 -12.55 -11.14 -14.71
N VAL A 312 -12.93 -12.31 -14.21
CA VAL A 312 -12.77 -13.59 -14.88
C VAL A 312 -14.14 -14.09 -15.33
N SER A 313 -14.21 -14.60 -16.55
CA SER A 313 -15.38 -15.29 -17.05
C SER A 313 -15.45 -16.70 -16.47
N SER A 314 -16.51 -17.00 -15.73
CA SER A 314 -16.90 -18.35 -15.34
C SER A 314 -17.18 -19.21 -16.58
N PRO A 315 -16.95 -20.53 -16.53
CA PRO A 315 -17.40 -21.49 -17.54
C PRO A 315 -18.91 -21.41 -17.86
N GLN A 316 -19.73 -20.89 -16.94
CA GLN A 316 -21.15 -20.63 -17.16
C GLN A 316 -21.44 -19.22 -17.74
N GLY A 317 -20.45 -18.52 -18.28
CA GLY A 317 -20.60 -17.22 -18.96
C GLY A 317 -20.75 -16.00 -18.04
N HIS A 318 -20.68 -16.17 -16.72
CA HIS A 318 -20.79 -15.08 -15.76
C HIS A 318 -19.44 -14.41 -15.52
N ARG A 319 -19.42 -13.08 -15.46
CA ARG A 319 -18.19 -12.30 -15.24
C ARG A 319 -18.02 -12.06 -13.73
N ILE A 320 -17.11 -12.78 -13.09
CA ILE A 320 -16.85 -12.75 -11.64
C ILE A 320 -15.63 -11.84 -11.38
N PRO A 321 -15.66 -10.93 -10.39
CA PRO A 321 -14.49 -10.14 -10.03
C PRO A 321 -13.30 -11.04 -9.60
N TYR A 322 -12.10 -10.75 -10.10
CA TYR A 322 -10.92 -11.59 -9.87
C TYR A 322 -10.42 -11.55 -8.42
N GLY A 323 -10.70 -10.46 -7.69
CA GLY A 323 -10.17 -10.20 -6.34
C GLY A 323 -11.18 -10.34 -5.21
N GLY A 324 -12.40 -10.82 -5.46
CA GLY A 324 -13.48 -10.84 -4.47
C GLY A 324 -14.13 -9.46 -4.24
N THR A 325 -13.36 -8.37 -4.24
CA THR A 325 -13.84 -6.98 -4.25
C THR A 325 -13.79 -6.38 -5.66
N ASN A 326 -14.91 -5.78 -6.06
CA ASN A 326 -15.10 -5.06 -7.31
C ASN A 326 -15.15 -3.54 -7.03
N LEU A 327 -15.03 -2.69 -8.07
CA LEU A 327 -15.06 -1.22 -7.94
C LEU A 327 -16.30 -0.68 -7.19
N TYR A 328 -17.41 -1.41 -7.23
CA TYR A 328 -18.69 -1.04 -6.64
C TYR A 328 -19.05 -1.83 -5.39
N SER A 329 -18.16 -2.71 -4.89
CA SER A 329 -18.45 -3.59 -3.75
C SER A 329 -18.93 -2.82 -2.54
N HIS A 330 -18.31 -1.68 -2.24
CA HIS A 330 -18.67 -0.87 -1.07
C HIS A 330 -19.80 0.14 -1.33
N ALA A 331 -19.96 0.60 -2.59
CA ALA A 331 -20.89 1.67 -2.93
C ALA A 331 -22.27 1.17 -3.40
N ILE A 332 -22.33 -0.02 -4.00
CA ILE A 332 -23.56 -0.62 -4.54
C ILE A 332 -23.87 -1.91 -3.79
N ASP A 333 -22.90 -2.81 -3.68
CA ASP A 333 -23.13 -4.15 -3.12
C ASP A 333 -23.11 -4.16 -1.58
N HIS A 334 -22.68 -3.05 -0.95
CA HIS A 334 -22.50 -2.92 0.50
C HIS A 334 -21.69 -4.07 1.12
N ASP A 335 -20.80 -4.68 0.32
CA ASP A 335 -19.96 -5.79 0.74
C ASP A 335 -18.69 -5.25 1.40
N TRP A 336 -18.62 -5.44 2.72
CA TRP A 336 -17.48 -5.03 3.55
C TRP A 336 -16.65 -6.23 4.02
N SER A 337 -16.92 -7.44 3.53
CA SER A 337 -16.36 -8.69 4.06
C SER A 337 -14.82 -8.70 4.06
N GLU A 338 -14.19 -8.30 2.95
CA GLU A 338 -12.72 -8.23 2.86
C GLU A 338 -12.15 -7.17 3.82
N ALA A 339 -12.81 -6.01 3.91
CA ALA A 339 -12.36 -4.94 4.79
C ALA A 339 -12.46 -5.35 6.27
N LEU A 340 -13.55 -6.01 6.64
CA LEU A 340 -13.76 -6.57 7.98
C LEU A 340 -12.70 -7.61 8.33
N LEU A 341 -12.34 -8.51 7.40
CA LEU A 341 -11.27 -9.49 7.62
C LEU A 341 -9.91 -8.82 7.86
N ILE A 342 -9.57 -7.78 7.08
CA ILE A 342 -8.32 -7.03 7.25
C ILE A 342 -8.31 -6.31 8.60
N LEU A 343 -9.36 -5.56 8.93
CA LEU A 343 -9.45 -4.81 10.19
C LEU A 343 -9.49 -5.75 11.41
N ARG A 344 -10.17 -6.89 11.30
CA ARG A 344 -10.19 -7.94 12.33
C ARG A 344 -8.81 -8.56 12.54
N THR A 345 -8.07 -8.80 11.47
CA THR A 345 -6.70 -9.34 11.55
C THR A 345 -5.76 -8.30 12.16
N LEU A 346 -5.85 -7.05 11.71
CA LEU A 346 -5.07 -5.94 12.23
C LEU A 346 -5.33 -5.74 13.73
N SER A 347 -6.60 -5.74 14.15
CA SER A 347 -6.97 -5.56 15.56
C SER A 347 -6.46 -6.66 16.47
N LYS A 348 -6.42 -7.91 16.01
CA LYS A 348 -5.80 -9.02 16.74
C LYS A 348 -4.28 -8.85 16.88
N SER A 349 -3.61 -8.41 15.81
CA SER A 349 -2.15 -8.22 15.84
C SER A 349 -1.73 -7.04 16.71
N LEU A 350 -2.52 -5.96 16.71
CA LEU A 350 -2.25 -4.71 17.43
C LEU A 350 -3.21 -4.55 18.61
N TYR A 351 -3.23 -5.53 19.51
CA TYR A 351 -4.12 -5.52 20.68
C TYR A 351 -3.67 -4.56 21.79
N ALA A 352 -2.42 -4.08 21.72
CA ALA A 352 -1.85 -3.11 22.65
C ALA A 352 -2.18 -1.65 22.30
N LEU A 353 -2.88 -1.41 21.18
CA LEU A 353 -3.14 -0.08 20.67
C LEU A 353 -3.99 0.76 21.64
N GLU A 354 -3.53 1.98 21.90
CA GLU A 354 -4.17 3.00 22.73
C GLU A 354 -4.64 4.19 21.88
N PHE A 355 -3.96 4.47 20.77
CA PHE A 355 -4.29 5.54 19.84
C PHE A 355 -4.33 5.05 18.39
N LEU A 356 -5.38 5.43 17.66
CA LEU A 356 -5.51 5.17 16.23
C LEU A 356 -5.93 6.43 15.48
N ASP A 357 -5.14 6.85 14.48
CA ASP A 357 -5.50 7.95 13.60
C ASP A 357 -5.90 7.45 12.21
N LEU A 358 -7.16 7.71 11.84
CA LEU A 358 -7.76 7.38 10.55
C LEU A 358 -8.23 8.65 9.82
N THR A 359 -7.56 9.79 10.05
CA THR A 359 -7.84 11.04 9.33
C THR A 359 -7.82 10.80 7.82
N GLY A 360 -8.82 11.29 7.08
CA GLY A 360 -8.85 11.14 5.62
C GLY A 360 -9.36 9.79 5.09
N CYS A 361 -9.79 8.89 5.98
CA CYS A 361 -10.22 7.53 5.64
C CYS A 361 -11.74 7.38 5.50
N CYS A 362 -12.46 8.46 5.17
CA CYS A 362 -13.93 8.51 5.20
C CYS A 362 -14.62 7.45 4.35
N SER A 363 -13.99 7.06 3.25
CA SER A 363 -14.54 6.10 2.30
C SER A 363 -14.82 4.73 2.93
N TRP A 364 -14.15 4.39 4.03
CA TRP A 364 -14.30 3.11 4.71
C TRP A 364 -14.63 3.21 6.20
N PHE A 365 -14.96 4.40 6.73
CA PHE A 365 -15.42 4.54 8.12
C PHE A 365 -16.59 3.60 8.46
N TYR A 366 -17.48 3.34 7.51
CA TYR A 366 -18.58 2.39 7.70
C TYR A 366 -18.10 0.98 8.10
N ALA A 367 -16.95 0.53 7.59
CA ALA A 367 -16.37 -0.78 7.93
C ALA A 367 -16.06 -0.92 9.43
N LEU A 368 -15.85 0.19 10.15
CA LEU A 368 -15.58 0.18 11.59
C LEU A 368 -16.81 -0.20 12.43
N MET A 369 -18.01 -0.11 11.87
CA MET A 369 -19.28 -0.47 12.50
C MET A 369 -20.07 -1.55 11.76
N ALA A 370 -19.56 -2.01 10.61
CA ALA A 370 -20.19 -3.06 9.83
C ALA A 370 -20.01 -4.43 10.51
N GLU A 371 -20.97 -5.32 10.28
CA GLU A 371 -20.97 -6.68 10.77
C GLU A 371 -21.48 -7.60 9.66
N THR A 372 -20.77 -8.70 9.42
CA THR A 372 -21.18 -9.72 8.44
C THR A 372 -20.97 -11.09 9.06
N GLY A 373 -22.04 -11.67 9.59
CA GLY A 373 -21.99 -12.96 10.28
C GLY A 373 -21.11 -12.88 11.54
N HIS A 374 -19.94 -13.52 11.50
CA HIS A 374 -18.96 -13.50 12.61
C HIS A 374 -17.79 -12.55 12.38
N ASP A 375 -17.79 -11.80 11.28
CA ASP A 375 -16.76 -10.83 10.96
C ASP A 375 -17.22 -9.43 11.34
N PHE A 376 -16.55 -8.88 12.35
CA PHE A 376 -16.71 -7.52 12.84
C PHE A 376 -15.42 -7.10 13.56
N VAL A 377 -15.26 -5.78 13.73
CA VAL A 377 -14.17 -5.22 14.55
C VAL A 377 -14.60 -5.23 16.01
N ASN A 378 -13.91 -6.00 16.85
CA ASN A 378 -14.22 -6.08 18.28
C ASN A 378 -13.55 -4.92 19.05
N TRP A 379 -14.32 -3.86 19.25
CA TRP A 379 -13.90 -2.67 20.00
C TRP A 379 -13.88 -2.83 21.52
N ALA A 380 -14.47 -3.91 22.06
CA ALA A 380 -14.49 -4.18 23.49
C ALA A 380 -13.33 -5.06 23.96
N ASP A 381 -12.81 -5.92 23.07
CA ASP A 381 -11.76 -6.90 23.38
C ASP A 381 -10.44 -6.53 22.68
N HIS A 382 -10.25 -6.92 21.41
CA HIS A 382 -9.00 -6.70 20.67
C HIS A 382 -8.58 -5.23 20.64
N TRP A 383 -9.52 -4.32 20.35
CA TRP A 383 -9.30 -2.88 20.37
C TRP A 383 -9.89 -2.20 21.62
N GLY A 384 -10.06 -2.96 22.72
CA GLY A 384 -10.58 -2.45 23.99
C GLY A 384 -9.66 -1.46 24.72
N LYS A 385 -8.36 -1.44 24.37
CA LYS A 385 -7.36 -0.52 24.93
C LYS A 385 -7.31 0.84 24.27
N ILE A 386 -7.88 0.99 23.06
CA ILE A 386 -7.89 2.27 22.34
C ILE A 386 -8.66 3.30 23.16
N THR A 387 -7.98 4.33 23.62
CA THR A 387 -8.54 5.45 24.37
C THR A 387 -8.79 6.67 23.49
N GLU A 388 -8.10 6.77 22.36
CA GLU A 388 -8.21 7.91 21.45
C GLU A 388 -8.27 7.43 19.99
N LEU A 389 -9.28 7.90 19.27
CA LEU A 389 -9.50 7.57 17.86
C LEU A 389 -9.76 8.86 17.08
N HIS A 390 -8.97 9.12 16.04
CA HIS A 390 -9.17 10.28 15.16
C HIS A 390 -9.89 9.86 13.89
N LEU A 391 -11.07 10.43 13.65
CA LEU A 391 -11.94 10.24 12.48
C LEU A 391 -12.20 11.58 11.78
N PHE A 392 -11.13 12.34 11.52
CA PHE A 392 -11.23 13.55 10.72
C PHE A 392 -11.42 13.23 9.25
N THR A 393 -12.12 14.09 8.53
CA THR A 393 -12.36 13.95 7.10
C THR A 393 -11.11 14.17 6.26
N GLY A 394 -10.12 14.89 6.81
CA GLY A 394 -8.89 15.25 6.14
C GLY A 394 -9.06 16.38 5.10
N TRP A 395 -10.26 16.94 4.96
CA TRP A 395 -10.54 18.09 4.11
C TRP A 395 -11.82 18.79 4.57
N THR A 396 -11.86 20.12 4.50
CA THR A 396 -13.07 20.90 4.80
C THR A 396 -13.57 21.62 3.55
N PRO A 397 -14.89 21.73 3.36
CA PRO A 397 -15.45 22.48 2.24
C PRO A 397 -15.15 23.97 2.41
N GLY A 398 -14.57 24.59 1.39
CA GLY A 398 -14.38 26.03 1.32
C GLY A 398 -15.65 26.81 0.97
N PRO A 399 -15.59 28.15 0.90
CA PRO A 399 -16.75 28.99 0.62
C PRO A 399 -17.40 28.68 -0.73
N GLU A 400 -16.58 28.33 -1.73
CA GLU A 400 -16.99 28.00 -3.10
C GLU A 400 -17.27 26.49 -3.31
N ALA A 401 -17.35 25.70 -2.25
CA ALA A 401 -17.60 24.26 -2.35
C ALA A 401 -19.00 23.97 -2.93
N LEU A 402 -19.06 22.99 -3.83
CA LEU A 402 -20.31 22.56 -4.46
C LEU A 402 -21.28 21.95 -3.43
N PRO A 403 -22.60 22.00 -3.65
CA PRO A 403 -23.58 21.35 -2.78
C PRO A 403 -23.28 19.86 -2.55
N SER A 404 -22.84 19.14 -3.59
CA SER A 404 -22.44 17.74 -3.49
C SER A 404 -21.18 17.51 -2.64
N GLU A 405 -20.26 18.47 -2.59
CA GLU A 405 -19.05 18.39 -1.76
C GLU A 405 -19.39 18.63 -0.29
N LYS A 406 -20.26 19.62 -0.02
CA LYS A 406 -20.81 19.87 1.32
C LYS A 406 -21.62 18.67 1.82
N GLU A 407 -22.40 18.04 0.95
CA GLU A 407 -23.16 16.84 1.29
C GLU A 407 -22.25 15.65 1.63
N LYS A 408 -21.22 15.39 0.82
CA LYS A 408 -20.20 14.36 1.10
C LYS A 408 -19.47 14.60 2.42
N TYR A 409 -19.10 15.84 2.69
CA TYR A 409 -18.48 16.21 3.96
C TYR A 409 -19.44 15.91 5.12
N ALA A 410 -20.69 16.37 5.02
CA ALA A 410 -21.69 16.15 6.05
C ALA A 410 -22.00 14.67 6.27
N GLU A 411 -22.00 13.85 5.20
CA GLU A 411 -22.15 12.41 5.28
C GLU A 411 -20.96 11.74 5.99
N ALA A 412 -19.73 12.16 5.69
CA ALA A 412 -18.53 11.65 6.34
C ALA A 412 -18.53 11.96 7.85
N VAL A 413 -18.89 13.19 8.24
CA VAL A 413 -19.01 13.58 9.65
C VAL A 413 -20.12 12.80 10.36
N ARG A 414 -21.28 12.60 9.70
CA ARG A 414 -22.37 11.77 10.22
C ARG A 414 -21.92 10.32 10.42
N THR A 415 -21.17 9.76 9.47
CA THR A 415 -20.63 8.40 9.55
C THR A 415 -19.66 8.26 10.72
N ALA A 416 -18.73 9.21 10.89
CA ALA A 416 -17.81 9.23 12.03
C ALA A 416 -18.55 9.28 13.38
N ARG A 417 -19.63 10.07 13.48
CA ARG A 417 -20.49 10.11 14.68
C ARG A 417 -21.22 8.78 14.93
N ASN A 418 -21.66 8.09 13.88
CA ASN A 418 -22.29 6.78 14.00
C ASN A 418 -21.29 5.73 14.49
N VAL A 419 -20.05 5.76 13.99
CA VAL A 419 -18.95 4.91 14.46
C VAL A 419 -18.67 5.17 15.95
N GLU A 420 -18.55 6.42 16.38
CA GLU A 420 -18.38 6.78 17.79
C GLU A 420 -19.50 6.18 18.67
N LYS A 421 -20.76 6.34 18.26
CA LYS A 421 -21.91 5.79 18.98
C LYS A 421 -21.85 4.25 19.03
N HIS A 422 -21.55 3.60 17.91
CA HIS A 422 -21.42 2.15 17.82
C HIS A 422 -20.34 1.63 18.76
N ILE A 423 -19.15 2.23 18.77
CA ILE A 423 -18.05 1.84 19.65
C ILE A 423 -18.44 1.98 21.12
N ARG A 424 -19.05 3.11 21.51
CA ARG A 424 -19.50 3.32 22.89
C ARG A 424 -20.56 2.32 23.31
N THR A 425 -21.51 2.00 22.43
CA THR A 425 -22.53 0.97 22.68
C THR A 425 -21.92 -0.42 22.78
N MET A 426 -20.97 -0.79 21.91
CA MET A 426 -20.31 -2.09 21.95
C MET A 426 -19.47 -2.26 23.22
N ARG A 427 -18.81 -1.18 23.67
CA ARG A 427 -18.03 -1.21 24.90
C ARG A 427 -18.91 -1.36 26.13
N ALA A 428 -20.03 -0.63 26.25
CA ALA A 428 -20.99 -0.77 27.35
C ALA A 428 -20.36 -0.94 28.76
N GLY A 429 -19.28 -0.21 29.04
CA GLY A 429 -18.52 -0.29 30.31
C GLY A 429 -17.37 -1.31 30.35
N LYS A 430 -17.13 -2.06 29.27
CA LYS A 430 -15.96 -2.93 29.05
C LYS A 430 -14.86 -2.17 28.31
N GLY A 431 -13.61 -2.39 28.72
CA GLY A 431 -12.44 -1.71 28.15
C GLY A 431 -12.22 -0.31 28.73
N ARG A 432 -11.31 0.45 28.13
CA ARG A 432 -11.01 1.82 28.56
C ARG A 432 -12.01 2.82 27.98
N PHE A 433 -12.12 3.99 28.60
CA PHE A 433 -12.91 5.09 28.04
C PHE A 433 -12.29 5.56 26.71
N ILE A 434 -13.12 5.82 25.70
CA ILE A 434 -12.67 6.28 24.39
C ILE A 434 -13.18 7.68 24.06
N VAL A 435 -12.23 8.52 23.66
CA VAL A 435 -12.43 9.81 23.03
C VAL A 435 -12.32 9.59 21.52
N VAL A 436 -13.35 10.01 20.78
CA VAL A 436 -13.32 9.99 19.31
C VAL A 436 -13.30 11.45 18.85
N GLU A 437 -12.16 11.87 18.30
CA GLU A 437 -12.04 13.19 17.67
C GLU A 437 -12.52 13.12 16.23
N ARG A 438 -13.32 14.10 15.82
CA ARG A 438 -13.89 14.18 14.47
C ARG A 438 -14.25 15.63 14.18
N ASP A 439 -14.44 15.93 12.90
CA ASP A 439 -14.92 17.24 12.51
C ASP A 439 -16.33 17.54 13.06
N ASN A 440 -16.62 18.83 13.23
CA ASN A 440 -17.94 19.33 13.60
C ASN A 440 -18.65 19.91 12.38
N LEU A 441 -19.98 19.81 12.37
CA LEU A 441 -20.80 20.45 11.33
C LEU A 441 -21.02 21.94 11.62
N ASP A 442 -20.88 22.34 12.88
CA ASP A 442 -21.10 23.72 13.34
C ASP A 442 -19.95 24.67 12.92
N SER A 443 -18.87 24.13 12.36
CA SER A 443 -17.71 24.88 11.88
C SER A 443 -17.77 25.24 10.39
N ILE A 444 -18.95 25.11 9.75
CA ILE A 444 -19.20 25.48 8.34
C ILE A 444 -20.01 26.77 8.25
#